data_AF-A0A1Y4JA23-F1
#
_entry.id   AF-A0A1Y4JA23-F1
#
_cell.length_a   1.000
_cell.length_b   1.000
_cell.length_c   1.000
_cell.angle_alpha   90.00
_cell.angle_beta   90.00
_cell.angle_gamma   90.00
#
_symmetry.space_group_name_H-M   'P 1'
#
loop_
_entity.id
_entity.type
_entity.pdbx_description
1 polymer ?
#
loop_
_entity_poly.entity_id
_entity_poly.type
_entity_poly.pdbx_seq_one_letter_code
_entity_poly.pdbx_strand_id
1 'polypeptide(L)'
;MIVVMTDMRTKATSVAEILDGLKRDAVQAVKHLLEDRRLEAMPVDAAIRLGWMDEDGQAYGGNITKVSLDGERLHVQVQDKDLSCLLDERQFMPGCHIWLAQLKEAILHAPVTGRQTA
;
A
#
# COMPACT_ATOMS: atom_id res chain seq x y z
N MET A 1 40.75 7.57 -34.12
CA MET A 1 40.22 8.48 -33.09
C MET A 1 38.70 8.39 -33.15
N ILE A 2 38.10 7.88 -32.08
CA ILE A 2 36.68 7.53 -31.99
C ILE A 2 35.89 8.76 -31.55
N VAL A 3 34.74 9.02 -32.17
CA VAL A 3 33.60 9.61 -31.46
C VAL A 3 32.33 8.89 -31.90
N VAL A 4 31.92 7.91 -31.09
CA VAL A 4 30.55 7.38 -31.09
C VAL A 4 29.76 8.35 -30.21
N MET A 5 28.99 9.25 -30.83
CA MET A 5 27.92 9.97 -30.14
C MET A 5 26.66 9.11 -30.23
N THR A 6 26.55 8.12 -29.34
CA THR A 6 25.25 7.56 -29.00
C THR A 6 24.53 8.59 -28.13
N ASP A 7 23.52 9.23 -28.73
CA ASP A 7 22.50 10.00 -28.03
C ASP A 7 21.78 9.06 -27.05
N MET A 8 22.32 8.93 -25.83
CA MET A 8 21.57 8.41 -24.69
C MET A 8 20.62 9.52 -24.23
N ARG A 9 19.54 9.72 -24.98
CA ARG A 9 18.32 10.34 -24.45
C ARG A 9 17.76 9.41 -23.37
N THR A 10 18.35 9.46 -22.18
CA THR A 10 17.69 9.02 -20.96
C THR A 10 16.43 9.87 -20.87
N LYS A 11 15.27 9.28 -21.16
CA LYS A 11 13.97 9.91 -20.93
C LYS A 11 13.99 10.30 -19.45
N ALA A 12 13.95 11.61 -19.16
CA ALA A 12 13.93 12.07 -17.78
C ALA A 12 12.64 11.54 -17.14
N THR A 13 12.75 10.52 -16.30
CA THR A 13 11.62 10.00 -15.54
C THR A 13 11.19 11.07 -14.56
N SER A 14 9.91 11.44 -14.60
CA SER A 14 9.37 12.43 -13.68
C SER A 14 9.31 11.87 -12.26
N VAL A 15 9.35 12.76 -11.26
CA VAL A 15 9.14 12.38 -9.85
C VAL A 15 7.79 11.68 -9.66
N ALA A 16 6.76 12.11 -10.41
CA ALA A 16 5.44 11.49 -10.38
C ALA A 16 5.48 10.02 -10.83
N GLU A 17 6.13 9.72 -11.96
CA GLU A 17 6.28 8.35 -12.45
C GLU A 17 7.05 7.45 -11.46
N ILE A 18 8.06 8.00 -10.77
CA ILE A 18 8.79 7.27 -9.72
C ILE A 18 7.87 6.96 -8.54
N LEU A 19 7.11 7.94 -8.05
CA LEU A 19 6.20 7.75 -6.92
C LEU A 19 5.06 6.77 -7.26
N ASP A 20 4.55 6.81 -8.49
CA ASP A 20 3.53 5.88 -8.97
C ASP A 20 4.07 4.45 -9.09
N GLY A 21 5.31 4.29 -9.56
CA GLY A 21 6.02 3.01 -9.56
C GLY A 21 6.17 2.46 -8.14
N LEU A 22 6.67 3.26 -7.21
CA LEU A 22 6.83 2.86 -5.81
C LEU A 22 5.49 2.49 -5.15
N LYS A 23 4.42 3.25 -5.43
CA LYS A 23 3.06 2.92 -4.97
C LYS A 23 2.65 1.55 -5.50
N ARG A 24 2.79 1.31 -6.80
CA ARG A 24 2.40 0.05 -7.43
C ARG A 24 3.18 -1.13 -6.82
N ASP A 25 4.49 -1.01 -6.71
CA ASP A 25 5.35 -2.07 -6.20
C ASP A 25 5.02 -2.39 -4.74
N ALA A 26 4.80 -1.36 -3.92
CA ALA A 26 4.44 -1.53 -2.51
C ALA A 26 3.06 -2.17 -2.34
N VAL A 27 2.06 -1.79 -3.15
CA VAL A 27 0.74 -2.43 -3.14
C VAL A 27 0.85 -3.90 -3.53
N GLN A 28 1.55 -4.20 -4.63
CA GLN A 28 1.73 -5.58 -5.11
C GLN A 28 2.46 -6.45 -4.08
N ALA A 29 3.48 -5.91 -3.40
CA ALA A 29 4.19 -6.63 -2.35
C ALA A 29 3.29 -7.01 -1.16
N VAL A 30 2.35 -6.13 -0.78
CA VAL A 30 1.38 -6.43 0.30
C VAL A 30 0.36 -7.47 -0.16
N LYS A 31 -0.19 -7.33 -1.38
CA LYS A 31 -1.14 -8.30 -1.94
C LYS A 31 -0.53 -9.69 -2.01
N HIS A 32 0.66 -9.80 -2.61
CA HIS A 32 1.36 -11.06 -2.75
C HIS A 32 1.64 -11.71 -1.39
N LEU A 33 2.01 -10.92 -0.37
CA LEU A 33 2.23 -11.44 0.97
C LEU A 33 0.94 -11.95 1.63
N LEU A 34 -0.19 -11.29 1.42
CA LEU A 34 -1.49 -11.78 1.90
C LEU A 34 -1.89 -13.07 1.20
N GLU A 35 -1.71 -13.16 -0.12
CA GLU A 35 -1.97 -14.37 -0.92
C GLU A 35 -1.07 -15.53 -0.51
N ASP A 36 0.25 -15.31 -0.40
CA ASP A 36 1.25 -16.30 0.01
C ASP A 36 0.93 -16.89 1.39
N ARG A 37 0.42 -16.05 2.30
CA ARG A 37 0.00 -16.47 3.64
C ARG A 37 -1.44 -16.99 3.68
N ARG A 38 -2.14 -17.02 2.54
CA ARG A 38 -3.56 -17.40 2.40
C ARG A 38 -4.48 -16.59 3.34
N LEU A 39 -4.22 -15.30 3.47
CA LEU A 39 -4.95 -14.37 4.32
C LEU A 39 -5.90 -13.51 3.48
N GLU A 40 -7.20 -13.77 3.57
CA GLU A 40 -8.21 -12.87 2.98
C GLU A 40 -8.30 -11.54 3.76
N ALA A 41 -8.10 -11.60 5.07
CA ALA A 41 -8.12 -10.42 5.94
C ALA A 41 -7.27 -10.64 7.19
N MET A 42 -6.71 -9.57 7.72
CA MET A 42 -5.90 -9.57 8.94
C MET A 42 -6.14 -8.30 9.75
N PRO A 43 -6.43 -8.39 11.07
CA PRO A 43 -6.37 -7.23 11.94
C PRO A 43 -4.92 -6.71 12.01
N VAL A 44 -4.78 -5.39 12.15
CA VAL A 44 -3.48 -4.73 12.26
C VAL A 44 -3.38 -4.08 13.64
N ASP A 45 -2.60 -4.71 14.51
CA ASP A 45 -2.38 -4.22 15.89
C ASP A 45 -1.20 -3.23 15.98
N ALA A 46 -0.53 -2.97 14.85
CA ALA A 46 0.56 -2.00 14.77
C ALA A 46 0.01 -0.58 14.63
N ALA A 47 0.64 0.38 15.29
CA ALA A 47 0.29 1.81 15.21
C ALA A 47 0.76 2.43 13.87
N ILE A 48 0.21 1.94 12.75
CA ILE A 48 0.51 2.41 11.39
C ILE A 48 -0.50 3.48 11.03
N ARG A 49 -0.02 4.68 10.74
CA ARG A 49 -0.86 5.81 10.32
C ARG A 49 -0.82 6.00 8.82
N LEU A 50 -1.97 6.34 8.26
CA LEU A 50 -2.06 6.88 6.89
C LEU A 50 -2.94 8.11 6.84
N GLY A 51 -2.74 8.89 5.78
CA GLY A 51 -3.64 9.95 5.35
C GLY A 51 -4.34 9.59 4.06
N TRP A 52 -5.55 10.13 3.88
CA TRP A 52 -6.32 10.04 2.64
C TRP A 52 -7.11 11.33 2.43
N MET A 53 -7.66 11.51 1.23
CA MET A 53 -8.60 12.59 0.92
C MET A 53 -9.96 12.00 0.57
N ASP A 54 -11.03 12.68 0.98
CA ASP A 54 -12.37 12.37 0.47
C ASP A 54 -12.58 12.98 -0.93
N GLU A 55 -13.79 12.82 -1.46
CA GLU A 55 -14.18 13.31 -2.79
C GLU A 55 -14.17 14.84 -2.87
N ASP A 56 -14.34 15.53 -1.74
CA ASP A 56 -14.30 16.99 -1.62
C ASP A 56 -12.86 17.53 -1.48
N GLY A 57 -11.86 16.64 -1.45
CA GLY A 57 -10.45 16.99 -1.29
C GLY A 57 -10.06 17.31 0.16
N GLN A 58 -10.94 17.04 1.12
CA GLN A 58 -10.62 17.20 2.53
C GLN A 58 -9.70 16.06 2.98
N ALA A 59 -8.59 16.41 3.63
CA ALA A 59 -7.61 15.44 4.12
C ALA A 59 -7.99 14.91 5.51
N TYR A 60 -7.88 13.60 5.66
CA TYR A 60 -8.08 12.87 6.92
C TYR A 60 -6.85 12.03 7.23
N GLY A 61 -6.76 11.57 8.47
CA GLY A 61 -5.74 10.61 8.88
C GLY A 61 -6.23 9.72 10.00
N GLY A 62 -5.65 8.53 10.12
CA GLY A 62 -6.07 7.54 11.10
C GLY A 62 -5.13 6.35 11.16
N ASN A 63 -5.42 5.41 12.05
CA ASN A 63 -4.65 4.19 12.23
C ASN A 63 -5.24 3.06 11.38
N ILE A 64 -4.38 2.26 10.74
CA ILE A 64 -4.80 1.02 10.10
C ILE A 64 -5.22 0.04 11.19
N THR A 65 -6.44 -0.46 11.12
CA THR A 65 -6.96 -1.47 12.06
C THR A 65 -7.16 -2.83 11.40
N LYS A 66 -7.29 -2.86 10.07
CA LYS A 66 -7.46 -4.10 9.30
C LYS A 66 -6.94 -3.92 7.88
N VAL A 67 -6.40 -4.98 7.31
CA VAL A 67 -6.09 -5.12 5.89
C VAL A 67 -6.83 -6.32 5.32
N SER A 68 -7.30 -6.23 4.08
CA SER A 68 -7.96 -7.35 3.39
C SER A 68 -7.79 -7.29 1.89
N LEU A 69 -7.93 -8.44 1.25
CA LEU A 69 -8.07 -8.59 -0.20
C LEU A 69 -9.53 -8.86 -0.54
N ASP A 70 -10.10 -8.05 -1.43
CA ASP A 70 -11.39 -8.32 -2.08
C ASP A 70 -11.13 -8.55 -3.57
N GLY A 71 -11.11 -9.82 -3.98
CA GLY A 71 -10.55 -10.23 -5.27
C GLY A 71 -9.10 -9.75 -5.39
N GLU A 72 -8.83 -8.93 -6.42
CA GLU A 72 -7.49 -8.35 -6.65
C GLU A 72 -7.28 -7.00 -5.96
N ARG A 73 -8.26 -6.43 -5.25
CA ARG A 73 -8.13 -5.10 -4.66
C ARG A 73 -7.64 -5.18 -3.23
N LEU A 74 -6.62 -4.36 -2.91
CA LEU A 74 -6.19 -4.17 -1.54
C LEU A 74 -7.10 -3.15 -0.86
N HIS A 75 -7.65 -3.54 0.29
CA HIS A 75 -8.43 -2.68 1.16
C HIS A 75 -7.74 -2.52 2.51
N VAL A 76 -7.80 -1.31 3.05
CA VAL A 76 -7.36 -0.99 4.42
C VAL A 76 -8.49 -0.31 5.16
N GLN A 77 -8.84 -0.87 6.32
CA GLN A 77 -9.72 -0.21 7.26
C GLN A 77 -8.90 0.72 8.13
N VAL A 78 -9.37 1.95 8.23
CA VAL A 78 -8.71 3.03 8.94
C VAL A 78 -9.65 3.57 9.99
N GLN A 79 -9.14 3.74 11.19
CA GLN A 79 -9.91 4.31 12.30
C GLN A 79 -9.21 5.55 12.87
N ASP A 80 -9.97 6.63 12.94
CA ASP A 80 -9.71 7.82 13.74
C ASP A 80 -10.83 7.99 14.77
N LYS A 81 -10.68 8.90 15.74
CA LYS A 81 -11.53 9.03 16.94
C LYS A 81 -13.03 8.82 16.69
N ASP A 82 -13.57 9.46 15.65
CA ASP A 82 -14.99 9.44 15.32
C ASP A 82 -15.27 8.87 13.92
N LEU A 83 -14.24 8.36 13.23
CA LEU A 83 -14.32 7.99 11.82
C LEU A 83 -13.74 6.59 11.60
N SER A 84 -14.53 5.71 10.99
CA SER A 84 -14.06 4.44 10.45
C SER A 84 -14.29 4.43 8.95
N CYS A 85 -13.22 4.32 8.18
CA CYS A 85 -13.26 4.33 6.73
C CYS A 85 -12.64 3.06 6.16
N LEU A 86 -13.19 2.55 5.07
CA LEU A 86 -12.58 1.49 4.27
C LEU A 86 -12.06 2.11 2.99
N LEU A 87 -10.75 2.05 2.79
CA LEU A 87 -10.09 2.63 1.62
C LEU A 87 -9.60 1.52 0.70
N ASP A 88 -9.75 1.73 -0.61
CA ASP A 88 -9.09 0.91 -1.62
C ASP A 88 -7.81 1.56 -2.14
N GLU A 89 -6.97 0.77 -2.81
CA GLU A 89 -5.67 1.21 -3.31
C GLU A 89 -5.67 2.41 -4.28
N ARG A 90 -6.81 2.71 -4.91
CA ARG A 90 -6.97 3.87 -5.80
C ARG A 90 -7.02 5.15 -4.98
N GLN A 91 -7.54 5.09 -3.76
CA GLN A 91 -7.66 6.21 -2.83
C GLN A 91 -6.37 6.50 -2.05
N PHE A 92 -5.35 5.65 -2.17
CA PHE A 92 -4.08 5.88 -1.48
C PHE A 92 -3.35 7.09 -2.08
N MET A 93 -2.99 8.05 -1.23
CA MET A 93 -2.22 9.21 -1.61
C MET A 93 -0.83 8.85 -2.18
N PRO A 94 -0.22 9.73 -3.00
CA PRO A 94 1.19 9.63 -3.34
C PRO A 94 2.06 9.50 -2.08
N GLY A 95 3.07 8.63 -2.12
CA GLY A 95 3.91 8.36 -0.95
C GLY A 95 3.41 7.23 -0.03
N CYS A 96 2.30 6.57 -0.37
CA CYS A 96 1.77 5.45 0.43
C CYS A 96 2.73 4.27 0.60
N HIS A 97 3.77 4.16 -0.25
CA HIS A 97 4.81 3.14 -0.14
C HIS A 97 5.50 3.11 1.23
N ILE A 98 5.54 4.24 1.96
CA ILE A 98 6.12 4.32 3.30
C ILE A 98 5.32 3.49 4.31
N TRP A 99 4.01 3.74 4.44
CA TRP A 99 3.17 3.00 5.37
C TRP A 99 2.86 1.58 4.87
N LEU A 100 2.84 1.35 3.55
CA LEU A 100 2.71 0.01 2.98
C LEU A 100 3.93 -0.88 3.31
N ALA A 101 5.14 -0.31 3.35
CA ALA A 101 6.32 -1.04 3.81
C ALA A 101 6.20 -1.46 5.28
N GLN A 102 5.70 -0.56 6.15
CA GLN A 102 5.42 -0.89 7.55
C GLN A 102 4.33 -1.95 7.68
N LEU A 103 3.28 -1.86 6.86
CA LEU A 103 2.18 -2.82 6.85
C LEU A 103 2.66 -4.19 6.41
N LYS A 104 3.52 -4.26 5.39
CA LYS A 104 4.15 -5.50 4.94
C LYS A 104 4.91 -6.17 6.10
N GLU A 105 5.72 -5.42 6.85
CA GLU A 105 6.42 -5.97 8.01
C GLU A 105 5.43 -6.44 9.08
N ALA A 106 4.37 -5.66 9.37
CA ALA A 106 3.34 -6.07 10.31
C ALA A 106 2.65 -7.39 9.89
N ILE A 107 2.35 -7.56 8.60
CA ILE A 107 1.80 -8.81 8.07
C ILE A 107 2.82 -9.94 8.18
N LEU A 108 4.09 -9.71 7.81
CA LEU A 108 5.13 -10.73 7.85
C LEU A 108 5.31 -11.33 9.26
N HIS A 109 5.29 -10.46 10.28
CA HIS A 109 5.51 -10.84 11.68
C HIS A 109 4.21 -11.14 12.44
N ALA A 110 3.03 -10.92 11.85
CA ALA A 110 1.76 -11.24 12.50
C ALA A 110 1.62 -12.76 12.70
N PRO A 111 1.17 -13.22 13.88
CA PRO A 111 0.85 -14.63 14.09
C PRO A 111 -0.25 -15.05 13.12
N VAL A 112 -0.06 -16.17 12.41
CA VAL A 112 -1.08 -16.74 11.53
C VAL A 112 -2.23 -17.24 12.39
N THR A 113 -3.15 -16.35 12.71
CA THR A 113 -4.35 -16.63 13.48
C THR A 113 -5.54 -16.56 12.53
N GLY A 114 -5.46 -17.32 11.43
CA GLY A 114 -6.54 -17.49 10.46
C GLY A 114 -6.67 -18.98 10.17
N ARG A 115 -7.89 -19.52 10.24
CA ARG A 115 -8.21 -20.91 9.86
C ARG A 115 -7.52 -21.19 8.51
N GLN A 116 -6.53 -22.07 8.54
CA GLN A 116 -6.12 -22.78 7.32
C GLN A 116 -7.39 -23.49 6.83
N THR A 117 -7.95 -23.05 5.71
CA THR A 117 -8.86 -23.89 4.95
C THR A 117 -8.02 -25.05 4.44
N ALA A 118 -8.21 -26.19 5.11
CA ALA A 118 -7.76 -27.51 4.67
C ALA A 118 -8.33 -27.83 3.29
#